data_AF-A0A9D7GHV1-F1
#
_entry.id   AF-A0A9D7GHV1-F1
#
_cell.length_a   1.000
_cell.length_b   1.000
_cell.length_c   1.000
_cell.angle_alpha   90.00
_cell.angle_beta   90.00
_cell.angle_gamma   90.00
#
_symmetry.space_group_name_H-M   'P 1'
#
loop_
_entity.id
_entity.type
_entity.pdbx_description
1 polymer ?
#
loop_
_entity_poly.entity_id
_entity_poly.type
_entity_poly.pdbx_seq_one_letter_code
_entity_poly.pdbx_strand_id
1 'polypeptide(L)'
;MQARNTGDATARIRLNIGLTAHRDVIDSEVPRLRREVRSFFQRLQAEFPDLPLRLISALAEGGDQLVAEEALALGIELMVPLPMPQADYEQDFDRAGARERFHALMARAQVRTLPLAPGNTAESLHQRGPARNRQYAQLGMFVSSHCQVLLALWDGKPSDATGGTAQVVDYHLRNAMPGFRAGDVAPNLLADDESDLVYHLHCPRRLPHPDAGEREADGLAGVPRWLTVEASVAGEAPMPAQYRHVFAQMQAFNHDAARHAAAIARDARSLLAADTPAPAPPAVREVDALFGAADWLAVHFRQRVRRGMLLTHGLAAAMGLAFILYSDVDSDRRYVAAFLAMFALGLLVKWIGERREWHRKYLDYRGLAEGLRVQVYWRLAGVETPPNSSLGYDSFLQKQDVDLSWIRHAMRSTGLLRSEDFRTDADWLRWVIARWVGRRASATAVASGQLAYFSEGSRRREDAYRTTAVLGGVALAGGVLGALALLVAGGRLDPGLHGKLLLAMGLLPLLAGIREAFSYKNADKELIK
;
A
#
# COMPACT_ATOMS: atom_id res chain seq x y z
N MET A 1 -28.18 -2.43 21.41
CA MET A 1 -27.26 -1.32 21.05
C MET A 1 -26.05 -1.38 21.99
N GLN A 2 -25.08 -2.24 21.71
CA GLN A 2 -23.80 -2.25 22.43
C GLN A 2 -22.87 -1.31 21.66
N ALA A 3 -22.51 -0.19 22.28
CA ALA A 3 -21.46 0.69 21.78
C ALA A 3 -20.18 -0.13 21.65
N ARG A 4 -19.78 -0.43 20.41
CA ARG A 4 -18.40 -0.87 20.15
C ARG A 4 -17.50 0.26 20.63
N ASN A 5 -16.60 -0.09 21.54
CA ASN A 5 -15.59 0.79 22.08
C ASN A 5 -14.80 1.43 20.93
N THR A 6 -15.09 2.68 20.58
CA THR A 6 -14.43 3.43 19.48
C THR A 6 -13.02 3.92 19.86
N GLY A 7 -12.40 3.27 20.86
CA GLY A 7 -11.16 3.71 21.49
C GLY A 7 -9.87 3.10 20.95
N ASP A 8 -9.92 2.17 19.99
CA ASP A 8 -8.70 1.57 19.43
C ASP A 8 -8.93 1.17 17.96
N ALA A 9 -9.09 2.16 17.09
CA ALA A 9 -8.99 1.92 15.65
C ALA A 9 -7.51 1.67 15.33
N THR A 10 -7.02 0.46 15.63
CA THR A 10 -5.65 0.06 15.30
C THR A 10 -5.47 0.21 13.78
N ALA A 11 -4.53 1.06 13.38
CA ALA A 11 -4.11 1.25 12.00
C ALA A 11 -3.63 -0.06 11.37
N ARG A 12 -4.55 -0.81 10.73
CA ARG A 12 -4.27 -2.11 10.13
C ARG A 12 -4.81 -2.19 8.71
N ILE A 13 -3.95 -2.67 7.82
CA ILE A 13 -4.31 -3.09 6.48
C ILE A 13 -5.12 -4.39 6.59
N ARG A 14 -6.09 -4.57 5.70
CA ARG A 14 -6.91 -5.79 5.62
C ARG A 14 -6.70 -6.49 4.28
N LEU A 15 -6.84 -7.81 4.27
CA LEU A 15 -6.99 -8.58 3.04
C LEU A 15 -8.47 -8.65 2.68
N ASN A 16 -8.86 -7.90 1.66
CA ASN A 16 -10.21 -7.87 1.15
C ASN A 16 -10.44 -9.04 0.18
N ILE A 17 -11.49 -9.79 0.44
CA ILE A 17 -11.94 -10.92 -0.36
C ILE A 17 -13.26 -10.49 -0.99
N GLY A 18 -13.27 -10.34 -2.31
CA GLY A 18 -14.47 -10.05 -3.08
C GLY A 18 -15.24 -11.33 -3.31
N LEU A 19 -16.56 -11.26 -3.37
CA LEU A 19 -17.40 -12.41 -3.65
C LEU A 19 -18.25 -12.19 -4.89
N THR A 20 -18.25 -13.22 -5.73
CA THR A 20 -19.27 -13.39 -6.78
C THR A 20 -19.75 -14.83 -6.76
N ALA A 21 -21.06 -15.04 -6.71
CA ALA A 21 -21.63 -16.37 -6.59
C ALA A 21 -22.94 -16.52 -7.37
N HIS A 22 -23.20 -17.76 -7.81
CA HIS A 22 -24.50 -18.11 -8.36
C HIS A 22 -25.62 -17.98 -7.33
N ARG A 23 -26.76 -17.42 -7.75
CA ARG A 23 -27.95 -17.31 -6.91
C ARG A 23 -28.63 -18.66 -6.73
N ASP A 24 -28.66 -19.48 -7.77
CA ASP A 24 -29.41 -20.73 -7.84
C ASP A 24 -28.58 -21.97 -7.45
N VAL A 25 -27.92 -21.91 -6.29
CA VAL A 25 -27.16 -23.03 -5.72
C VAL A 25 -28.05 -24.27 -5.52
N ILE A 26 -27.51 -25.45 -5.82
CA ILE A 26 -28.16 -26.75 -5.60
C ILE A 26 -28.03 -27.16 -4.13
N ASP A 27 -29.13 -27.60 -3.52
CA ASP A 27 -29.17 -27.84 -2.06
C ASP A 27 -28.24 -28.96 -1.60
N SER A 28 -28.00 -29.97 -2.45
CA SER A 28 -27.05 -31.06 -2.18
C SER A 28 -25.58 -30.60 -2.16
N GLU A 29 -25.24 -29.50 -2.82
CA GLU A 29 -23.87 -28.96 -2.87
C GLU A 29 -23.55 -28.07 -1.67
N VAL A 30 -24.57 -27.55 -0.97
CA VAL A 30 -24.41 -26.60 0.14
C VAL A 30 -23.44 -27.11 1.22
N PRO A 31 -23.51 -28.37 1.70
CA PRO A 31 -22.57 -28.87 2.71
C PRO A 31 -21.11 -28.91 2.22
N ARG A 32 -20.89 -29.20 0.93
CA ARG A 32 -19.55 -29.19 0.32
C ARG A 32 -19.02 -27.76 0.22
N LEU A 33 -19.82 -26.85 -0.35
CA LEU A 33 -19.44 -25.45 -0.52
C LEU A 33 -19.12 -24.78 0.82
N ARG A 34 -19.93 -24.98 1.86
CA ARG A 34 -19.63 -24.45 3.21
C ARG A 34 -18.27 -24.92 3.74
N ARG A 35 -17.96 -26.20 3.56
CA ARG A 35 -16.68 -26.78 4.00
C ARG A 35 -15.51 -26.16 3.23
N GLU A 36 -15.63 -26.06 1.91
CA GLU A 36 -14.57 -25.50 1.06
C GLU A 36 -14.35 -24.00 1.32
N VAL A 37 -15.41 -23.23 1.49
CA VAL A 37 -15.37 -21.80 1.85
C VAL A 37 -14.71 -21.61 3.22
N ARG A 38 -15.10 -22.41 4.22
CA ARG A 38 -14.48 -22.37 5.55
C ARG A 38 -12.99 -22.70 5.50
N SER A 39 -12.62 -23.77 4.78
CA SER A 39 -11.21 -24.14 4.57
C SER A 39 -10.42 -23.06 3.85
N PHE A 40 -11.01 -22.38 2.85
CA PHE A 40 -10.39 -21.25 2.18
C PHE A 40 -10.05 -20.11 3.15
N PHE A 41 -11.02 -19.65 3.92
CA PHE A 41 -10.79 -18.58 4.91
C PHE A 41 -9.78 -18.98 5.99
N GLN A 42 -9.87 -20.21 6.52
CA GLN A 42 -8.94 -20.70 7.53
C GLN A 42 -7.51 -20.77 7.02
N ARG A 43 -7.30 -21.19 5.76
CA ARG A 43 -5.96 -21.18 5.15
C ARG A 43 -5.39 -19.79 5.03
N LEU A 44 -6.18 -18.82 4.57
CA LEU A 44 -5.73 -17.42 4.49
C LEU A 44 -5.40 -16.84 5.88
N GLN A 45 -6.21 -17.12 6.91
CA GLN A 45 -5.92 -16.71 8.29
C GLN A 45 -4.64 -17.37 8.84
N ALA A 46 -4.40 -18.64 8.51
CA ALA A 46 -3.21 -19.37 8.95
C ALA A 46 -1.94 -18.88 8.23
N GLU A 47 -2.04 -18.55 6.94
CA GLU A 47 -0.91 -18.07 6.15
C GLU A 47 -0.56 -16.60 6.45
N PHE A 48 -1.57 -15.77 6.72
CA PHE A 48 -1.41 -14.34 7.00
C PHE A 48 -2.06 -13.92 8.34
N PRO A 49 -1.55 -14.38 9.50
CA PRO A 49 -2.16 -14.15 10.81
C PRO A 49 -2.23 -12.67 11.24
N ASP A 50 -1.30 -11.84 10.79
CA ASP A 50 -1.28 -10.40 11.10
C ASP A 50 -2.05 -9.57 10.04
N LEU A 51 -2.69 -10.21 9.06
CA LEU A 51 -3.47 -9.57 8.01
C LEU A 51 -4.96 -9.93 8.13
N PRO A 52 -5.76 -9.15 8.88
CA PRO A 52 -7.17 -9.45 9.10
C PRO A 52 -7.95 -9.49 7.78
N LEU A 53 -8.81 -10.51 7.65
CA LEU A 53 -9.65 -10.68 6.47
C LEU A 53 -10.89 -9.79 6.53
N ARG A 54 -11.35 -9.33 5.37
CA ARG A 54 -12.65 -8.66 5.18
C ARG A 54 -13.34 -9.23 3.94
N LEU A 55 -14.57 -9.71 4.09
CA LEU A 55 -15.41 -10.15 2.97
C LEU A 55 -16.19 -8.96 2.40
N ILE A 56 -16.19 -8.83 1.07
CA ILE A 56 -17.01 -7.91 0.31
C ILE A 56 -18.04 -8.73 -0.47
N SER A 57 -19.32 -8.61 -0.13
CA SER A 57 -20.40 -9.37 -0.78
C SER A 57 -21.65 -8.54 -0.97
N ALA A 58 -22.33 -8.74 -2.09
CA ALA A 58 -23.62 -8.12 -2.38
C ALA A 58 -24.77 -8.69 -1.51
N LEU A 59 -24.54 -9.83 -0.85
CA LEU A 59 -25.56 -10.60 -0.12
C LEU A 59 -26.77 -11.03 -0.98
N ALA A 60 -26.54 -11.22 -2.27
CA ALA A 60 -27.55 -11.82 -3.15
C ALA A 60 -28.03 -13.17 -2.59
N GLU A 61 -29.30 -13.51 -2.82
CA GLU A 61 -29.80 -14.82 -2.40
C GLU A 61 -28.94 -15.97 -2.96
N GLY A 62 -28.73 -17.03 -2.17
CA GLY A 62 -27.92 -18.19 -2.59
C GLY A 62 -26.49 -18.16 -2.07
N GLY A 63 -25.51 -18.25 -2.98
CA GLY A 63 -24.10 -18.43 -2.62
C GLY A 63 -23.51 -17.27 -1.82
N ASP A 64 -23.94 -16.04 -2.11
CA ASP A 64 -23.48 -14.83 -1.41
C ASP A 64 -23.79 -14.87 0.09
N GLN A 65 -25.04 -15.17 0.44
CA GLN A 65 -25.46 -15.33 1.84
C GLN A 65 -24.75 -16.49 2.54
N LEU A 66 -24.56 -17.63 1.86
CA LEU A 66 -23.86 -18.79 2.41
C LEU A 66 -22.43 -18.45 2.82
N VAL A 67 -21.67 -17.79 1.93
CA VAL A 67 -20.29 -17.41 2.21
C VAL A 67 -20.21 -16.35 3.30
N ALA A 68 -21.14 -15.39 3.32
CA ALA A 68 -21.20 -14.37 4.36
C ALA A 68 -21.45 -14.96 5.76
N GLU A 69 -22.30 -15.97 5.87
CA GLU A 69 -22.50 -16.70 7.13
C GLU A 69 -21.22 -17.40 7.61
N GLU A 70 -20.51 -18.10 6.71
CA GLU A 70 -19.24 -18.76 7.06
C GLU A 70 -18.15 -17.76 7.47
N ALA A 71 -18.05 -16.63 6.76
CA ALA A 71 -17.10 -15.57 7.09
C ALA A 71 -17.38 -14.99 8.49
N LEU A 72 -18.63 -14.64 8.76
CA LEU A 72 -19.04 -14.12 10.07
C LEU A 72 -18.87 -15.13 11.21
N ALA A 73 -19.03 -16.42 10.93
CA ALA A 73 -18.77 -17.48 11.91
C ALA A 73 -17.27 -17.61 12.26
N LEU A 74 -16.38 -17.20 11.36
CA LEU A 74 -14.92 -17.14 11.57
C LEU A 74 -14.44 -15.76 12.09
N GLY A 75 -15.36 -14.86 12.45
CA GLY A 75 -15.02 -13.52 12.93
C GLY A 75 -14.51 -12.57 11.85
N ILE A 76 -14.71 -12.90 10.57
CA ILE A 76 -14.31 -12.07 9.43
C ILE A 76 -15.28 -10.90 9.28
N GLU A 77 -14.73 -9.71 9.06
CA GLU A 77 -15.52 -8.49 8.87
C GLU A 77 -16.29 -8.56 7.55
N LEU A 78 -17.58 -8.22 7.57
CA LEU A 78 -18.44 -8.20 6.39
C LEU A 78 -18.73 -6.76 5.95
N MET A 79 -18.42 -6.45 4.69
CA MET A 79 -18.79 -5.22 4.02
C MET A 79 -19.74 -5.51 2.86
N VAL A 80 -20.83 -4.75 2.80
CA VAL A 80 -21.93 -4.97 1.85
C VAL A 80 -22.11 -3.73 0.98
N PRO A 81 -21.61 -3.74 -0.26
CA PRO A 81 -21.98 -2.77 -1.26
C PRO A 81 -23.36 -3.14 -1.81
N LEU A 82 -24.35 -2.28 -1.61
CA LEU A 82 -25.67 -2.44 -2.21
C LEU A 82 -25.67 -1.82 -3.61
N PRO A 83 -26.21 -2.53 -4.63
CA PRO A 83 -26.36 -1.95 -5.96
C PRO A 83 -27.33 -0.78 -5.95
N MET A 84 -28.35 -0.81 -5.10
CA MET A 84 -29.45 0.16 -5.05
C MET A 84 -29.99 0.22 -3.61
N PRO A 85 -30.92 1.14 -3.28
CA PRO A 85 -31.51 1.19 -1.95
C PRO A 85 -32.01 -0.18 -1.48
N GLN A 86 -31.83 -0.47 -0.19
CA GLN A 86 -32.12 -1.79 0.38
C GLN A 86 -33.55 -2.26 0.05
N ALA A 87 -34.53 -1.37 0.17
CA ALA A 87 -35.93 -1.66 -0.08
C ALA A 87 -36.21 -2.11 -1.53
N ASP A 88 -35.45 -1.62 -2.50
CA ASP A 88 -35.57 -2.04 -3.90
C ASP A 88 -34.85 -3.36 -4.14
N TYR A 89 -33.67 -3.53 -3.51
CA TYR A 89 -32.84 -4.71 -3.71
C TYR A 89 -33.49 -5.99 -3.16
N GLU A 90 -34.11 -5.95 -1.98
CA GLU A 90 -34.73 -7.12 -1.37
C GLU A 90 -35.99 -7.64 -2.11
N GLN A 91 -36.55 -6.83 -3.00
CA GLN A 91 -37.63 -7.25 -3.92
C GLN A 91 -37.12 -8.26 -4.97
N ASP A 92 -35.82 -8.35 -5.19
CA ASP A 92 -35.21 -9.33 -6.10
C ASP A 92 -34.94 -10.69 -5.44
N PHE A 93 -35.36 -10.89 -4.18
CA PHE A 93 -35.24 -12.15 -3.46
C PHE A 93 -36.58 -12.87 -3.46
N ASP A 94 -36.60 -14.02 -4.13
CA ASP A 94 -37.80 -14.83 -4.37
C ASP A 94 -37.84 -16.07 -3.44
N ARG A 95 -36.68 -16.49 -2.88
CA ARG A 95 -36.62 -17.67 -1.99
C ARG A 95 -37.13 -17.42 -0.57
N ALA A 96 -37.82 -18.42 -0.03
CA ALA A 96 -38.25 -18.44 1.37
C ALA A 96 -37.06 -18.25 2.34
N GLY A 97 -37.23 -17.36 3.32
CA GLY A 97 -36.22 -17.02 4.33
C GLY A 97 -34.99 -16.24 3.80
N ALA A 98 -34.90 -15.94 2.50
CA ALA A 98 -33.76 -15.21 1.94
C ALA A 98 -33.70 -13.76 2.46
N ARG A 99 -34.85 -13.11 2.65
CA ARG A 99 -34.96 -11.76 3.22
C ARG A 99 -34.57 -11.74 4.71
N GLU A 100 -35.06 -12.70 5.49
CA GLU A 100 -34.71 -12.83 6.92
C GLU A 100 -33.20 -13.02 7.11
N ARG A 101 -32.59 -13.92 6.32
CA ARG A 101 -31.13 -14.11 6.32
C ARG A 101 -30.39 -12.83 5.91
N PHE A 102 -30.84 -12.17 4.84
CA PHE A 102 -30.27 -10.91 4.38
C PHE A 102 -30.29 -9.85 5.49
N HIS A 103 -31.42 -9.64 6.17
CA HIS A 103 -31.52 -8.69 7.29
C HIS A 103 -30.62 -9.07 8.47
N ALA A 104 -30.54 -10.35 8.82
CA ALA A 104 -29.65 -10.83 9.89
C ALA A 104 -28.16 -10.59 9.58
N LEU A 105 -27.76 -10.78 8.32
CA LEU A 105 -26.39 -10.51 7.85
C LEU A 105 -26.10 -9.01 7.80
N MET A 106 -27.03 -8.21 7.27
CA MET A 106 -26.94 -6.75 7.19
C MET A 106 -26.74 -6.11 8.57
N ALA A 107 -27.44 -6.59 9.60
CA ALA A 107 -27.29 -6.10 10.97
C ALA A 107 -25.88 -6.29 11.56
N ARG A 108 -25.06 -7.15 10.97
CA ARG A 108 -23.68 -7.45 11.38
C ARG A 108 -22.63 -6.90 10.41
N ALA A 109 -23.07 -6.24 9.34
CA ALA A 109 -22.21 -5.74 8.27
C ALA A 109 -21.99 -4.23 8.35
N GLN A 110 -20.94 -3.76 7.67
CA GLN A 110 -20.84 -2.37 7.24
C GLN A 110 -21.45 -2.24 5.85
N VAL A 111 -22.40 -1.32 5.69
CA VAL A 111 -23.22 -1.21 4.50
C VAL A 111 -22.90 0.09 3.77
N ARG A 112 -22.88 0.03 2.44
CA ARG A 112 -22.79 1.20 1.58
C ARG A 112 -23.62 0.99 0.31
N THR A 113 -24.46 1.93 -0.02
CA THR A 113 -25.19 2.00 -1.28
C THR A 113 -24.31 2.64 -2.34
N LEU A 114 -24.19 1.98 -3.50
CA LEU A 114 -23.45 2.50 -4.64
C LEU A 114 -24.27 3.59 -5.37
N PRO A 115 -23.61 4.58 -6.00
CA PRO A 115 -24.30 5.58 -6.81
C PRO A 115 -24.99 4.91 -8.02
N LEU A 116 -25.96 5.61 -8.62
CA LEU A 116 -26.58 5.15 -9.86
C LEU A 116 -25.53 4.95 -10.95
N ALA A 117 -25.62 3.83 -11.68
CA ALA A 117 -24.74 3.58 -12.81
C ALA A 117 -24.92 4.65 -13.91
N PRO A 118 -23.87 4.97 -14.68
CA PRO A 118 -23.96 5.98 -15.73
C PRO A 118 -25.16 5.73 -16.66
N GLY A 119 -25.99 6.76 -16.83
CA GLY A 119 -27.21 6.70 -17.63
C GLY A 119 -28.42 6.06 -16.96
N ASN A 120 -28.34 5.63 -15.68
CA ASN A 120 -29.50 5.23 -14.90
C ASN A 120 -30.12 6.41 -14.15
N THR A 121 -31.44 6.38 -13.96
CA THR A 121 -32.19 7.26 -13.06
C THR A 121 -32.81 6.43 -11.94
N ALA A 122 -33.28 7.05 -10.86
CA ALA A 122 -33.98 6.33 -9.79
C ALA A 122 -35.21 5.58 -10.34
N GLU A 123 -35.93 6.20 -11.27
CA GLU A 123 -37.13 5.63 -11.90
C GLU A 123 -36.84 4.41 -12.75
N SER A 124 -35.68 4.38 -13.44
CA SER A 124 -35.31 3.25 -14.31
C SER A 124 -34.98 1.97 -13.54
N LEU A 125 -34.79 2.06 -12.21
CA LEU A 125 -34.50 0.92 -11.35
C LEU A 125 -35.75 0.22 -10.78
N HIS A 126 -36.95 0.82 -10.88
CA HIS A 126 -38.16 0.23 -10.31
C HIS A 126 -38.57 -1.11 -10.95
N GLN A 127 -38.20 -1.34 -12.22
CA GLN A 127 -38.55 -2.57 -12.94
C GLN A 127 -37.30 -3.39 -13.26
N ARG A 128 -37.42 -4.73 -13.19
CA ARG A 128 -36.37 -5.64 -13.66
C ARG A 128 -36.10 -5.37 -15.15
N GLY A 129 -34.83 -5.23 -15.52
CA GLY A 129 -34.45 -4.90 -16.89
C GLY A 129 -33.01 -4.40 -17.05
N PRO A 130 -32.65 -3.89 -18.23
CA PRO A 130 -31.28 -3.49 -18.56
C PRO A 130 -30.67 -2.47 -17.60
N ALA A 131 -31.45 -1.52 -17.07
CA ALA A 131 -30.97 -0.53 -16.11
C ALA A 131 -30.53 -1.17 -14.78
N ARG A 132 -31.32 -2.09 -14.21
CA ARG A 132 -30.92 -2.85 -13.02
C ARG A 132 -29.72 -3.76 -13.32
N ASN A 133 -29.67 -4.39 -14.50
CA ASN A 133 -28.51 -5.20 -14.90
C ASN A 133 -27.21 -4.37 -14.95
N ARG A 134 -27.27 -3.11 -15.41
CA ARG A 134 -26.12 -2.19 -15.33
C ARG A 134 -25.73 -1.88 -13.88
N GLN A 135 -26.71 -1.76 -12.99
CA GLN A 135 -26.43 -1.55 -11.57
C GLN A 135 -25.72 -2.76 -10.95
N TYR A 136 -26.12 -3.97 -11.33
CA TYR A 136 -25.45 -5.22 -10.93
C TYR A 136 -24.04 -5.35 -11.53
N ALA A 137 -23.85 -4.94 -12.78
CA ALA A 137 -22.53 -4.89 -13.40
C ALA A 137 -21.61 -3.89 -12.69
N GLN A 138 -22.09 -2.69 -12.36
CA GLN A 138 -21.33 -1.72 -11.56
C GLN A 138 -20.96 -2.28 -10.18
N LEU A 139 -21.89 -2.99 -9.54
CA LEU A 139 -21.61 -3.68 -8.28
C LEU A 139 -20.49 -4.71 -8.43
N GLY A 140 -20.56 -5.56 -9.45
CA GLY A 140 -19.52 -6.55 -9.74
C GLY A 140 -18.15 -5.93 -10.00
N MET A 141 -18.10 -4.85 -10.78
CA MET A 141 -16.87 -4.07 -11.00
C MET A 141 -16.36 -3.47 -9.68
N PHE A 142 -17.24 -2.88 -8.87
CA PHE A 142 -16.87 -2.33 -7.57
C PHE A 142 -16.27 -3.39 -6.64
N VAL A 143 -16.90 -4.57 -6.52
CA VAL A 143 -16.38 -5.68 -5.70
C VAL A 143 -15.01 -6.12 -6.21
N SER A 144 -14.90 -6.34 -7.52
CA SER A 144 -13.65 -6.71 -8.19
C SER A 144 -12.56 -5.69 -7.88
N SER A 145 -12.76 -4.41 -8.20
CA SER A 145 -11.78 -3.31 -8.05
C SER A 145 -11.39 -2.99 -6.61
N HIS A 146 -12.02 -3.60 -5.60
CA HIS A 146 -11.70 -3.36 -4.19
C HIS A 146 -11.30 -4.62 -3.39
N CYS A 147 -11.25 -5.79 -4.01
CA CYS A 147 -10.68 -6.99 -3.42
C CYS A 147 -9.24 -7.25 -3.88
N GLN A 148 -8.46 -7.98 -3.08
CA GLN A 148 -7.18 -8.56 -3.51
C GLN A 148 -7.33 -10.01 -3.98
N VAL A 149 -8.40 -10.70 -3.53
CA VAL A 149 -8.76 -12.04 -3.98
C VAL A 149 -10.23 -12.04 -4.31
N LEU A 150 -10.62 -12.43 -5.52
CA LEU A 150 -12.02 -12.70 -5.86
C LEU A 150 -12.36 -14.17 -5.60
N LEU A 151 -13.19 -14.44 -4.59
CA LEU A 151 -13.80 -15.74 -4.37
C LEU A 151 -14.98 -15.90 -5.34
N ALA A 152 -14.90 -16.86 -6.25
CA ALA A 152 -15.92 -17.11 -7.27
C ALA A 152 -16.58 -18.48 -7.06
N LEU A 153 -17.88 -18.49 -6.70
CA LEU A 153 -18.70 -19.70 -6.67
C LEU A 153 -19.48 -19.79 -7.99
N TRP A 154 -18.87 -20.47 -8.96
CA TRP A 154 -19.28 -20.41 -10.37
C TRP A 154 -19.15 -21.78 -11.04
N ASP A 155 -19.97 -22.05 -12.06
CA ASP A 155 -20.00 -23.30 -12.82
C ASP A 155 -18.92 -23.38 -13.91
N GLY A 156 -18.08 -22.35 -14.05
CA GLY A 156 -17.00 -22.32 -15.05
C GLY A 156 -17.47 -22.00 -16.47
N LYS A 157 -18.76 -21.72 -16.67
CA LYS A 157 -19.37 -21.49 -18.00
C LYS A 157 -19.52 -19.99 -18.31
N PRO A 158 -19.17 -19.55 -19.53
CA PRO A 158 -19.34 -18.15 -19.95
C PRO A 158 -20.82 -17.75 -19.93
N SER A 159 -21.10 -16.46 -19.81
CA SER A 159 -22.48 -15.94 -19.85
C SER A 159 -22.53 -14.53 -20.42
N ASP A 160 -23.51 -14.28 -21.29
CA ASP A 160 -23.80 -12.96 -21.85
C ASP A 160 -24.70 -12.10 -20.94
N ALA A 161 -25.14 -12.65 -19.80
CA ALA A 161 -25.97 -11.93 -18.85
C ALA A 161 -25.18 -10.76 -18.21
N THR A 162 -25.57 -9.53 -18.55
CA THR A 162 -24.96 -8.31 -18.01
C THR A 162 -24.96 -8.32 -16.48
N GLY A 163 -23.77 -8.24 -15.88
CA GLY A 163 -23.60 -8.23 -14.42
C GLY A 163 -23.75 -9.60 -13.75
N GLY A 164 -23.74 -10.69 -14.52
CA GLY A 164 -23.71 -12.04 -13.98
C GLY A 164 -22.32 -12.49 -13.49
N THR A 165 -22.27 -13.58 -12.73
CA THR A 165 -21.06 -14.13 -12.11
C THR A 165 -19.89 -14.28 -13.08
N ALA A 166 -20.15 -14.85 -14.26
CA ALA A 166 -19.12 -15.09 -15.29
C ALA A 166 -18.49 -13.78 -15.80
N GLN A 167 -19.29 -12.72 -15.99
CA GLN A 167 -18.76 -11.42 -16.43
C GLN A 167 -17.95 -10.72 -15.33
N VAL A 168 -18.31 -10.91 -14.06
CA VAL A 168 -17.51 -10.37 -12.95
C VAL A 168 -16.16 -11.07 -12.85
N VAL A 169 -16.13 -12.40 -13.04
CA VAL A 169 -14.88 -13.17 -13.11
C VAL A 169 -14.03 -12.72 -14.31
N ASP A 170 -14.64 -12.58 -15.49
CA ASP A 170 -13.94 -12.10 -16.70
C ASP A 170 -13.41 -10.67 -16.54
N TYR A 171 -14.20 -9.78 -15.91
CA TYR A 171 -13.75 -8.43 -15.59
C TYR A 171 -12.61 -8.42 -14.59
N HIS A 172 -12.63 -9.27 -13.57
CA HIS A 172 -11.53 -9.34 -12.61
C HIS A 172 -10.24 -9.85 -13.24
N LEU A 173 -10.35 -10.83 -14.15
CA LEU A 173 -9.19 -11.37 -14.85
C LEU A 173 -8.68 -10.40 -15.92
N ARG A 174 -9.54 -9.83 -16.75
CA ARG A 174 -9.14 -9.17 -18.01
C ARG A 174 -9.44 -7.68 -18.07
N ASN A 175 -10.00 -7.12 -17.00
CA ASN A 175 -10.46 -5.74 -16.92
C ASN A 175 -11.42 -5.35 -18.07
N ALA A 176 -12.21 -6.31 -18.54
CA ALA A 176 -13.15 -6.15 -19.65
C ALA A 176 -14.57 -6.52 -19.20
N MET A 177 -15.53 -5.61 -19.41
CA MET A 177 -16.95 -5.88 -19.17
C MET A 177 -17.80 -5.37 -20.35
N PRO A 178 -18.40 -6.24 -21.16
CA PRO A 178 -19.24 -5.84 -22.28
C PRO A 178 -20.37 -4.88 -21.85
N GLY A 179 -20.58 -3.81 -22.62
CA GLY A 179 -21.58 -2.78 -22.31
C GLY A 179 -21.10 -1.67 -21.36
N PHE A 180 -19.92 -1.82 -20.75
CA PHE A 180 -19.21 -0.76 -20.04
C PHE A 180 -17.95 -0.43 -20.83
N ARG A 181 -17.92 0.73 -21.52
CA ARG A 181 -16.73 1.14 -22.27
C ARG A 181 -15.64 1.54 -21.27
N ALA A 182 -14.52 0.81 -21.29
CA ALA A 182 -13.27 1.18 -20.63
C ALA A 182 -12.59 2.43 -21.25
N GLY A 183 -13.30 3.20 -22.10
CA GLY A 183 -12.74 4.33 -22.84
C GLY A 183 -12.39 5.56 -21.99
N ASP A 184 -12.92 5.63 -20.76
CA ASP A 184 -12.66 6.74 -19.81
C ASP A 184 -11.84 6.29 -18.60
N VAL A 185 -11.44 5.02 -18.54
CA VAL A 185 -10.57 4.47 -17.51
C VAL A 185 -9.18 4.52 -18.10
N ALA A 186 -8.28 5.35 -17.55
CA ALA A 186 -6.87 5.29 -17.92
C ALA A 186 -6.45 3.82 -17.86
N PRO A 187 -6.11 3.19 -18.99
CA PRO A 187 -5.79 1.78 -18.96
C PRO A 187 -4.57 1.62 -18.06
N ASN A 188 -4.50 0.52 -17.31
CA ASN A 188 -3.29 0.02 -16.67
C ASN A 188 -2.26 -0.38 -17.76
N LEU A 189 -1.96 0.50 -18.70
CA LEU A 189 -1.18 0.27 -19.93
C LEU A 189 0.29 -0.07 -19.64
N LEU A 190 0.73 0.05 -18.38
CA LEU A 190 2.13 -0.06 -17.98
C LEU A 190 2.36 -0.84 -16.67
N ALA A 191 1.31 -1.28 -15.97
CA ALA A 191 1.45 -2.10 -14.78
C ALA A 191 0.93 -3.51 -15.12
N ASP A 192 1.71 -4.54 -14.84
CA ASP A 192 1.23 -5.92 -14.90
C ASP A 192 -0.06 -6.01 -14.06
N ASP A 193 -1.07 -6.72 -14.57
CA ASP A 193 -2.37 -6.83 -13.89
C ASP A 193 -2.23 -7.74 -12.65
N GLU A 194 -1.69 -7.17 -11.57
CA GLU A 194 -1.47 -7.85 -10.29
C GLU A 194 -2.77 -7.97 -9.46
N SER A 195 -3.92 -7.69 -10.05
CA SER A 195 -5.23 -7.63 -9.38
C SER A 195 -6.23 -8.66 -9.90
N ASP A 196 -5.75 -9.69 -10.58
CA ASP A 196 -6.53 -10.70 -11.30
C ASP A 196 -6.69 -12.04 -10.54
N LEU A 197 -6.28 -12.10 -9.27
CA LEU A 197 -6.29 -13.34 -8.49
C LEU A 197 -7.71 -13.79 -8.10
N VAL A 198 -8.18 -14.87 -8.74
CA VAL A 198 -9.46 -15.53 -8.44
C VAL A 198 -9.23 -16.85 -7.69
N TYR A 199 -9.99 -17.08 -6.63
CA TYR A 199 -10.16 -18.42 -6.05
C TYR A 199 -11.51 -18.99 -6.51
N HIS A 200 -11.47 -19.96 -7.42
CA HIS A 200 -12.64 -20.56 -8.03
C HIS A 200 -13.08 -21.81 -7.26
N LEU A 201 -14.33 -21.79 -6.81
CA LEU A 201 -15.07 -22.94 -6.30
C LEU A 201 -16.13 -23.33 -7.32
N HIS A 202 -16.04 -24.54 -7.86
CA HIS A 202 -17.02 -25.05 -8.80
C HIS A 202 -18.40 -25.14 -8.12
N CYS A 203 -19.39 -24.40 -8.62
CA CYS A 203 -20.75 -24.38 -8.11
C CYS A 203 -21.74 -24.59 -9.26
N PRO A 204 -22.30 -25.79 -9.44
CA PRO A 204 -23.30 -26.03 -10.47
C PRO A 204 -24.59 -25.27 -10.17
N ARG A 205 -25.33 -24.95 -11.24
CA ARG A 205 -26.59 -24.21 -11.20
C ARG A 205 -27.78 -25.15 -11.19
N ARG A 206 -28.85 -24.75 -10.50
CA ARG A 206 -30.14 -25.46 -10.54
C ARG A 206 -30.81 -25.31 -11.90
N LEU A 207 -30.70 -24.13 -12.53
CA LEU A 207 -31.21 -23.88 -13.87
C LEU A 207 -30.10 -24.14 -14.91
N PRO A 208 -30.34 -24.98 -15.93
CA PRO A 208 -29.36 -25.23 -17.00
C PRO A 208 -29.02 -23.95 -17.77
N HIS A 209 -27.79 -23.87 -18.28
CA HIS A 209 -27.41 -22.81 -19.21
C HIS A 209 -28.21 -22.98 -20.54
N PRO A 210 -28.75 -21.90 -21.15
CA PRO A 210 -29.53 -22.00 -22.39
C PRO A 210 -28.78 -22.71 -23.53
N ASP A 211 -27.46 -22.53 -23.60
CA ASP A 211 -26.57 -23.15 -24.60
C ASP A 211 -25.82 -24.38 -24.06
N ALA A 212 -26.42 -25.18 -23.20
CA ALA A 212 -25.85 -26.45 -22.73
C ALA A 212 -25.86 -27.52 -23.85
N GLY A 213 -25.19 -27.24 -24.97
CA GLY A 213 -24.67 -28.28 -25.84
C GLY A 213 -23.66 -29.11 -25.07
N GLU A 214 -23.70 -30.42 -25.28
CA GLU A 214 -22.84 -31.46 -24.68
C GLU A 214 -21.35 -31.09 -24.78
N ARG A 215 -20.84 -30.36 -23.79
CA ARG A 215 -19.44 -30.37 -23.41
C ARG A 215 -19.40 -30.84 -21.96
N GLU A 216 -19.66 -32.13 -21.80
CA GLU A 216 -19.34 -32.83 -20.57
C GLU A 216 -17.83 -32.97 -20.44
N ALA A 217 -17.40 -32.95 -19.18
CA ALA A 217 -16.17 -33.51 -18.66
C ALA A 217 -14.86 -32.86 -19.16
N ASP A 218 -14.51 -31.72 -18.57
CA ASP A 218 -13.13 -31.61 -18.11
C ASP A 218 -13.09 -32.24 -16.72
N GLY A 219 -12.26 -33.26 -16.51
CA GLY A 219 -12.20 -34.12 -15.29
C GLY A 219 -11.79 -33.42 -13.99
N LEU A 220 -11.96 -32.09 -13.94
CA LEU A 220 -11.62 -31.16 -12.86
C LEU A 220 -12.87 -30.57 -12.19
N ALA A 221 -14.07 -31.03 -12.59
CA ALA A 221 -15.34 -30.63 -11.99
C ALA A 221 -15.36 -30.92 -10.48
N GLY A 222 -15.38 -29.86 -9.67
CA GLY A 222 -15.49 -29.94 -8.21
C GLY A 222 -14.21 -29.67 -7.42
N VAL A 223 -13.03 -29.58 -8.05
CA VAL A 223 -11.80 -29.24 -7.33
C VAL A 223 -11.61 -27.71 -7.29
N PRO A 224 -11.36 -27.11 -6.11
CA PRO A 224 -11.02 -25.69 -6.02
C PRO A 224 -9.78 -25.31 -6.84
N ARG A 225 -9.70 -24.08 -7.36
CA ARG A 225 -8.55 -23.61 -8.17
C ARG A 225 -8.19 -22.15 -7.91
N TRP A 226 -6.91 -21.83 -8.05
CA TRP A 226 -6.43 -20.47 -8.23
C TRP A 226 -6.42 -20.16 -9.74
N LEU A 227 -7.04 -19.05 -10.14
CA LEU A 227 -7.02 -18.56 -11.52
C LEU A 227 -6.37 -17.17 -11.55
N THR A 228 -5.53 -16.96 -12.55
CA THR A 228 -5.01 -15.66 -12.99
C THR A 228 -5.19 -15.59 -14.51
N VAL A 229 -4.85 -14.47 -15.13
CA VAL A 229 -4.83 -14.32 -16.60
C VAL A 229 -3.96 -15.38 -17.25
N GLU A 230 -2.82 -15.68 -16.63
CA GLU A 230 -1.77 -16.52 -17.20
C GLU A 230 -1.83 -17.99 -16.76
N ALA A 231 -2.44 -18.27 -15.60
CA ALA A 231 -2.32 -19.57 -14.96
C ALA A 231 -3.62 -20.06 -14.31
N SER A 232 -3.77 -21.39 -14.26
CA SER A 232 -4.81 -22.07 -13.52
C SER A 232 -4.22 -23.21 -12.70
N VAL A 233 -4.13 -23.03 -11.39
CA VAL A 233 -3.45 -23.93 -10.47
C VAL A 233 -4.47 -24.59 -9.54
N ALA A 234 -4.22 -25.84 -9.11
CA ALA A 234 -5.05 -26.51 -8.12
C ALA A 234 -5.13 -25.70 -6.82
N GLY A 235 -6.30 -25.64 -6.20
CA GLY A 235 -6.57 -24.83 -5.02
C GLY A 235 -5.87 -25.32 -3.76
N GLU A 236 -5.42 -26.59 -3.73
CA GLU A 236 -4.57 -27.15 -2.68
C GLU A 236 -3.11 -26.69 -2.80
N ALA A 237 -2.68 -26.28 -4.00
CA ALA A 237 -1.36 -25.73 -4.19
C ALA A 237 -1.23 -24.39 -3.45
N PRO A 238 0.01 -23.99 -3.10
CA PRO A 238 0.26 -22.66 -2.56
C PRO A 238 -0.29 -21.58 -3.50
N MET A 239 -0.76 -20.48 -2.92
CA MET A 239 -1.08 -19.27 -3.66
C MET A 239 0.11 -18.87 -4.56
N PRO A 240 -0.14 -18.38 -5.79
CA PRO A 240 0.96 -17.99 -6.68
C PRO A 240 1.91 -17.00 -5.99
N ALA A 241 3.22 -17.20 -6.20
CA ALA A 241 4.26 -16.60 -5.38
C ALA A 241 4.24 -15.06 -5.37
N GLN A 242 3.86 -14.44 -6.49
CA GLN A 242 3.74 -12.97 -6.59
C GLN A 242 2.71 -12.40 -5.59
N TYR A 243 1.47 -12.91 -5.55
CA TYR A 243 0.46 -12.41 -4.59
C TYR A 243 0.81 -12.78 -3.15
N ARG A 244 1.42 -13.96 -2.94
CA ARG A 244 1.93 -14.36 -1.63
C ARG A 244 2.97 -13.36 -1.11
N HIS A 245 3.88 -12.90 -1.97
CA HIS A 245 4.87 -11.87 -1.64
C HIS A 245 4.21 -10.55 -1.26
N VAL A 246 3.25 -10.09 -2.07
CA VAL A 246 2.46 -8.86 -1.82
C VAL A 246 1.76 -8.90 -0.46
N PHE A 247 1.05 -10.00 -0.17
CA PHE A 247 0.33 -10.15 1.10
C PHE A 247 1.29 -10.29 2.29
N ALA A 248 2.47 -10.89 2.09
CA ALA A 248 3.51 -10.91 3.10
C ALA A 248 4.07 -9.51 3.42
N GLN A 249 4.18 -8.62 2.43
CA GLN A 249 4.58 -7.21 2.66
C GLN A 249 3.49 -6.42 3.40
N MET A 250 2.21 -6.61 3.04
CA MET A 250 1.07 -6.03 3.77
C MET A 250 1.04 -6.50 5.24
N GLN A 251 1.26 -7.80 5.47
CA GLN A 251 1.40 -8.39 6.80
C GLN A 251 2.61 -7.80 7.55
N ALA A 252 3.77 -7.66 6.90
CA ALA A 252 4.96 -7.10 7.53
C ALA A 252 4.75 -5.65 8.00
N PHE A 253 3.97 -4.85 7.26
CA PHE A 253 3.55 -3.53 7.72
C PHE A 253 2.71 -3.61 8.99
N ASN A 254 1.67 -4.45 9.02
CA ASN A 254 0.82 -4.60 10.20
C ASN A 254 1.63 -5.08 11.43
N HIS A 255 2.57 -6.00 11.22
CA HIS A 255 3.46 -6.48 12.26
C HIS A 255 4.33 -5.34 12.84
N ASP A 256 4.95 -4.52 11.97
CA ASP A 256 5.76 -3.38 12.41
C ASP A 256 4.92 -2.30 13.09
N ALA A 257 3.70 -2.05 12.61
CA ALA A 257 2.75 -1.12 13.24
C ALA A 257 2.34 -1.60 14.63
N ALA A 258 2.04 -2.90 14.78
CA ALA A 258 1.71 -3.49 16.08
C ALA A 258 2.91 -3.44 17.04
N ARG A 259 4.11 -3.78 16.57
CA ARG A 259 5.35 -3.72 17.35
C ARG A 259 5.64 -2.31 17.90
N HIS A 260 5.25 -1.28 17.15
CA HIS A 260 5.50 0.11 17.48
C HIS A 260 4.24 0.88 17.93
N ALA A 261 3.14 0.18 18.24
CA ALA A 261 1.83 0.79 18.49
C ALA A 261 1.85 1.89 19.55
N ALA A 262 2.54 1.67 20.69
CA ALA A 262 2.62 2.67 21.75
C ALA A 262 3.37 3.95 21.34
N ALA A 263 4.40 3.84 20.50
CA ALA A 263 5.15 4.99 20.01
C ALA A 263 4.36 5.73 18.91
N ILE A 264 3.68 4.97 18.05
CA ILE A 264 2.78 5.52 17.02
C ILE A 264 1.64 6.30 17.69
N ALA A 265 0.97 5.74 18.69
CA ALA A 265 -0.14 6.39 19.39
C ALA A 265 0.26 7.73 20.05
N ARG A 266 1.52 7.88 20.46
CA ARG A 266 2.03 9.10 21.08
C ARG A 266 2.54 10.14 20.08
N ASP A 267 3.29 9.69 19.07
CA ASP A 267 4.12 10.57 18.26
C ASP A 267 3.68 10.65 16.78
N ALA A 268 2.68 9.86 16.35
CA ALA A 268 2.20 9.88 14.97
C ALA A 268 1.54 11.22 14.62
N ARG A 269 1.79 11.66 13.39
CA ARG A 269 1.18 12.88 12.86
C ARG A 269 -0.18 12.56 12.27
N SER A 270 -1.17 13.36 12.65
CA SER A 270 -2.49 13.38 12.03
C SER A 270 -2.53 14.41 10.90
N LEU A 271 -3.22 14.09 9.80
CA LEU A 271 -3.60 15.04 8.76
C LEU A 271 -4.78 15.90 9.21
N LEU A 272 -5.63 15.34 10.06
CA LEU A 272 -6.79 16.00 10.65
C LEU A 272 -6.32 16.87 11.83
N ALA A 273 -6.11 18.15 11.56
CA ALA A 273 -5.76 19.14 12.58
C ALA A 273 -6.99 19.54 13.42
N ALA A 274 -6.77 20.25 14.52
CA ALA A 274 -7.85 20.71 15.40
C ALA A 274 -8.79 21.74 14.74
N ASP A 275 -8.38 22.33 13.60
CA ASP A 275 -9.10 23.37 12.86
C ASP A 275 -9.92 22.83 11.67
N THR A 276 -10.24 21.54 11.65
CA THR A 276 -11.13 20.99 10.61
C THR A 276 -12.49 21.68 10.63
N PRO A 277 -13.11 21.97 9.46
CA PRO A 277 -14.41 22.66 9.39
C PRO A 277 -15.53 21.94 10.13
N ALA A 278 -15.52 20.60 10.10
CA ALA A 278 -16.47 19.74 10.80
C ALA A 278 -15.77 18.44 11.25
N PRO A 279 -16.36 17.64 12.14
CA PRO A 279 -15.81 16.34 12.51
C PRO A 279 -15.59 15.45 11.29
N ALA A 280 -14.35 15.02 11.06
CA ALA A 280 -14.02 14.15 9.94
C ALA A 280 -14.76 12.80 10.04
N PRO A 281 -15.24 12.22 8.94
CA PRO A 281 -15.96 10.95 8.96
C PRO A 281 -15.14 9.78 9.54
N PRO A 282 -15.77 8.77 10.15
CA PRO A 282 -15.08 7.58 10.68
C PRO A 282 -14.15 6.94 9.63
N ALA A 283 -14.63 6.80 8.40
CA ALA A 283 -13.85 6.26 7.29
C ALA A 283 -12.57 7.07 7.00
N VAL A 284 -12.62 8.40 7.12
CA VAL A 284 -11.44 9.27 6.92
C VAL A 284 -10.48 9.13 8.09
N ARG A 285 -10.98 9.06 9.33
CA ARG A 285 -10.14 8.85 10.53
C ARG A 285 -9.41 7.52 10.51
N GLU A 286 -10.01 6.46 9.96
CA GLU A 286 -9.32 5.17 9.78
C GLU A 286 -8.14 5.28 8.81
N VAL A 287 -8.32 5.99 7.69
CA VAL A 287 -7.21 6.21 6.73
C VAL A 287 -6.15 7.14 7.30
N ASP A 288 -6.55 8.15 8.07
CA ASP A 288 -5.63 9.05 8.77
C ASP A 288 -4.80 8.32 9.84
N ALA A 289 -5.40 7.39 10.59
CA ALA A 289 -4.66 6.54 11.52
C ALA A 289 -3.63 5.65 10.80
N LEU A 290 -4.01 5.08 9.63
CA LEU A 290 -3.09 4.31 8.80
C LEU A 290 -1.95 5.17 8.23
N PHE A 291 -2.26 6.39 7.79
CA PHE A 291 -1.28 7.38 7.39
C PHE A 291 -0.30 7.68 8.53
N GLY A 292 -0.81 7.95 9.73
CA GLY A 292 0.02 8.28 10.90
C GLY A 292 0.98 7.16 11.27
N ALA A 293 0.52 5.91 11.21
CA ALA A 293 1.38 4.74 11.38
C ALA A 293 2.46 4.62 10.29
N ALA A 294 2.07 4.75 9.01
CA ALA A 294 3.00 4.66 7.89
C ALA A 294 4.06 5.77 7.90
N ASP A 295 3.67 7.03 8.14
CA ASP A 295 4.58 8.17 8.23
C ASP A 295 5.56 8.02 9.40
N TRP A 296 5.07 7.60 10.56
CA TRP A 296 5.92 7.37 11.73
C TRP A 296 6.95 6.27 11.47
N LEU A 297 6.52 5.12 10.92
CA LEU A 297 7.41 4.02 10.59
C LEU A 297 8.45 4.43 9.53
N ALA A 298 8.03 5.19 8.51
CA ALA A 298 8.94 5.73 7.50
C ALA A 298 10.03 6.60 8.14
N VAL A 299 9.66 7.51 9.06
CA VAL A 299 10.64 8.35 9.77
C VAL A 299 11.56 7.51 10.67
N HIS A 300 11.03 6.52 11.36
CA HIS A 300 11.81 5.61 12.23
C HIS A 300 12.87 4.82 11.44
N PHE A 301 12.48 4.18 10.34
CA PHE A 301 13.44 3.44 9.51
C PHE A 301 14.41 4.37 8.78
N ARG A 302 13.97 5.57 8.35
CA ARG A 302 14.88 6.60 7.81
C ARG A 302 16.00 6.94 8.80
N GLN A 303 15.67 7.12 10.08
CA GLN A 303 16.68 7.40 11.11
C GLN A 303 17.67 6.24 11.28
N ARG A 304 17.21 4.99 11.20
CA ARG A 304 18.10 3.81 11.27
C ARG A 304 19.03 3.71 10.07
N VAL A 305 18.51 3.91 8.86
CA VAL A 305 19.32 3.96 7.63
C VAL A 305 20.37 5.07 7.74
N ARG A 306 19.96 6.28 8.16
CA ARG A 306 20.88 7.42 8.33
C ARG A 306 21.96 7.13 9.38
N ARG A 307 21.61 6.54 10.52
CA ARG A 307 22.58 6.17 11.57
C ARG A 307 23.55 5.09 11.09
N GLY A 308 23.06 4.06 10.39
CA GLY A 308 23.92 3.03 9.80
C GLY A 308 24.87 3.61 8.75
N MET A 309 24.38 4.51 7.91
CA MET A 309 25.21 5.23 6.94
C MET A 309 26.27 6.11 7.62
N LEU A 310 25.90 6.89 8.64
CA LEU A 310 26.86 7.68 9.42
C LEU A 310 27.92 6.81 10.08
N LEU A 311 27.52 5.69 10.70
CA LEU A 311 28.43 4.76 11.35
C LEU A 311 29.41 4.14 10.34
N THR A 312 28.92 3.65 9.20
CA THR A 312 29.79 3.04 8.17
C THR A 312 30.77 4.03 7.56
N HIS A 313 30.37 5.29 7.32
CA HIS A 313 31.30 6.31 6.82
C HIS A 313 32.28 6.76 7.91
N GLY A 314 31.84 6.83 9.17
CA GLY A 314 32.71 7.10 10.31
C GLY A 314 33.77 6.01 10.51
N LEU A 315 33.38 4.74 10.37
CA LEU A 315 34.30 3.60 10.40
C LEU A 315 35.28 3.65 9.22
N ALA A 316 34.84 4.00 8.01
CA ALA A 316 35.74 4.17 6.87
C ALA A 316 36.78 5.27 7.12
N ALA A 317 36.38 6.39 7.73
CA ALA A 317 37.31 7.47 8.09
C ALA A 317 38.31 7.02 9.16
N ALA A 318 37.84 6.33 10.19
CA ALA A 318 38.69 5.80 11.26
C ALA A 318 39.65 4.72 10.74
N MET A 319 39.21 3.87 9.79
CA MET A 319 40.06 2.91 9.10
C MET A 319 41.17 3.59 8.30
N GLY A 320 40.83 4.63 7.51
CA GLY A 320 41.84 5.38 6.77
C GLY A 320 42.83 6.10 7.69
N LEU A 321 42.35 6.65 8.83
CA LEU A 321 43.24 7.21 9.86
C LEU A 321 44.16 6.14 10.47
N ALA A 322 43.64 4.96 10.82
CA ALA A 322 44.45 3.87 11.36
C ALA A 322 45.52 3.41 10.36
N PHE A 323 45.20 3.41 9.06
CA PHE A 323 46.17 3.10 8.01
C PHE A 323 47.28 4.16 7.92
N ILE A 324 46.94 5.45 7.93
CA ILE A 324 47.93 6.55 7.91
C ILE A 324 48.82 6.51 9.17
N LEU A 325 48.25 6.25 10.35
CA LEU A 325 49.04 6.13 11.58
C LEU A 325 50.02 4.94 11.53
N TYR A 326 49.59 3.82 10.96
CA TYR A 326 50.44 2.65 10.76
C TYR A 326 51.59 2.90 9.78
N SER A 327 51.33 3.63 8.69
CA SER A 327 52.33 3.88 7.64
C SER A 327 53.32 4.99 8.01
N ASP A 328 52.85 6.06 8.66
CA ASP A 328 53.60 7.31 8.76
C ASP A 328 54.03 7.66 10.20
N VAL A 329 53.45 7.02 11.23
CA VAL A 329 53.76 7.30 12.64
C VAL A 329 54.50 6.14 13.31
N ASP A 330 53.84 4.98 13.39
CA ASP A 330 54.41 3.81 14.06
C ASP A 330 53.77 2.52 13.52
N SER A 331 54.60 1.56 13.12
CA SER A 331 54.15 0.28 12.52
C SER A 331 53.70 -0.74 13.57
N ASP A 332 53.02 -0.28 14.63
CA ASP A 332 52.45 -1.15 15.67
C ASP A 332 51.30 -1.99 15.09
N ARG A 333 51.36 -3.30 15.36
CA ARG A 333 50.33 -4.29 15.00
C ARG A 333 48.94 -3.93 15.53
N ARG A 334 48.85 -3.10 16.59
CA ARG A 334 47.57 -2.61 17.14
C ARG A 334 46.76 -1.81 16.12
N TYR A 335 47.39 -1.03 15.24
CA TYR A 335 46.68 -0.27 14.22
C TYR A 335 46.05 -1.19 13.17
N VAL A 336 46.78 -2.25 12.77
CA VAL A 336 46.25 -3.28 11.87
C VAL A 336 45.08 -4.02 12.52
N ALA A 337 45.19 -4.38 13.80
CA ALA A 337 44.10 -5.01 14.54
C ALA A 337 42.87 -4.09 14.64
N ALA A 338 43.06 -2.80 14.91
CA ALA A 338 41.98 -1.81 14.93
C ALA A 338 41.31 -1.65 13.55
N PHE A 339 42.10 -1.60 12.48
CA PHE A 339 41.59 -1.56 11.10
C PHE A 339 40.69 -2.77 10.80
N LEU A 340 41.16 -3.98 11.10
CA LEU A 340 40.39 -5.21 10.88
C LEU A 340 39.11 -5.25 11.73
N ALA A 341 39.17 -4.80 12.99
CA ALA A 341 38.01 -4.73 13.86
C ALA A 341 36.95 -3.75 13.34
N MET A 342 37.36 -2.56 12.88
CA MET A 342 36.45 -1.57 12.29
C MET A 342 35.84 -2.06 10.98
N PHE A 343 36.62 -2.78 10.15
CA PHE A 343 36.12 -3.38 8.92
C PHE A 343 35.05 -4.45 9.21
N ALA A 344 35.34 -5.36 10.15
CA ALA A 344 34.38 -6.38 10.59
C ALA A 344 33.10 -5.77 11.17
N LEU A 345 33.23 -4.70 11.97
CA LEU A 345 32.08 -3.95 12.48
C LEU A 345 31.27 -3.28 11.36
N GLY A 346 31.94 -2.72 10.35
CA GLY A 346 31.28 -2.15 9.16
C GLY A 346 30.47 -3.19 8.39
N LEU A 347 31.04 -4.39 8.18
CA LEU A 347 30.33 -5.52 7.56
C LEU A 347 29.15 -5.97 8.40
N LEU A 348 29.29 -6.04 9.73
CA LEU A 348 28.20 -6.39 10.63
C LEU A 348 27.04 -5.40 10.54
N VAL A 349 27.34 -4.09 10.55
CA VAL A 349 26.31 -3.04 10.42
C VAL A 349 25.58 -3.14 9.08
N LYS A 350 26.32 -3.35 7.98
CA LYS A 350 25.74 -3.57 6.65
C LYS A 350 24.84 -4.80 6.62
N TRP A 351 25.32 -5.93 7.14
CA TRP A 351 24.58 -7.18 7.22
C TRP A 351 23.29 -7.05 8.04
N ILE A 352 23.33 -6.38 9.19
CA ILE A 352 22.12 -6.10 10.00
C ILE A 352 21.13 -5.24 9.22
N GLY A 353 21.62 -4.21 8.53
CA GLY A 353 20.79 -3.30 7.73
C GLY A 353 20.07 -4.00 6.58
N GLU A 354 20.77 -4.90 5.88
CA GLU A 354 20.22 -5.73 4.79
C GLU A 354 19.24 -6.78 5.32
N ARG A 355 19.63 -7.53 6.37
CA ARG A 355 18.76 -8.55 6.99
C ARG A 355 17.46 -8.00 7.57
N ARG A 356 17.47 -6.74 8.02
CA ARG A 356 16.28 -6.07 8.56
C ARG A 356 15.61 -5.14 7.54
N GLU A 357 16.14 -5.07 6.32
CA GLU A 357 15.58 -4.36 5.17
C GLU A 357 15.21 -2.90 5.48
N TRP A 358 16.00 -2.20 6.31
CA TRP A 358 15.64 -0.85 6.77
C TRP A 358 15.47 0.15 5.63
N HIS A 359 16.24 -0.02 4.55
CA HIS A 359 16.15 0.87 3.38
C HIS A 359 14.85 0.67 2.61
N ARG A 360 14.48 -0.59 2.31
CA ARG A 360 13.21 -0.93 1.68
C ARG A 360 12.04 -0.40 2.52
N LYS A 361 11.97 -0.78 3.80
CA LYS A 361 10.91 -0.34 4.73
C LYS A 361 10.77 1.17 4.82
N TYR A 362 11.88 1.92 4.80
CA TYR A 362 11.84 3.38 4.76
C TYR A 362 11.12 3.91 3.50
N LEU A 363 11.52 3.45 2.32
CA LEU A 363 10.96 3.93 1.05
C LEU A 363 9.51 3.49 0.87
N ASP A 364 9.23 2.23 1.17
CA ASP A 364 7.93 1.57 1.09
C ASP A 364 6.89 2.26 1.97
N TYR A 365 7.19 2.46 3.26
CA TYR A 365 6.25 3.10 4.18
C TYR A 365 6.08 4.59 3.90
N ARG A 366 7.12 5.24 3.35
CA ARG A 366 6.99 6.61 2.84
C ARG A 366 6.06 6.66 1.63
N GLY A 367 6.18 5.72 0.70
CA GLY A 367 5.31 5.60 -0.46
C GLY A 367 3.85 5.41 -0.05
N LEU A 368 3.59 4.49 0.88
CA LEU A 368 2.26 4.28 1.45
C LEU A 368 1.72 5.53 2.15
N ALA A 369 2.53 6.19 2.99
CA ALA A 369 2.11 7.42 3.66
C ALA A 369 1.72 8.52 2.66
N GLU A 370 2.50 8.74 1.60
CA GLU A 370 2.16 9.74 0.57
C GLU A 370 0.89 9.37 -0.20
N GLY A 371 0.70 8.09 -0.53
CA GLY A 371 -0.51 7.60 -1.19
C GLY A 371 -1.76 7.79 -0.35
N LEU A 372 -1.72 7.40 0.93
CA LEU A 372 -2.83 7.59 1.88
C LEU A 372 -3.13 9.07 2.12
N ARG A 373 -2.10 9.91 2.17
CA ARG A 373 -2.25 11.36 2.33
C ARG A 373 -3.04 11.98 1.19
N VAL A 374 -2.76 11.59 -0.06
CA VAL A 374 -3.53 12.01 -1.24
C VAL A 374 -4.97 11.51 -1.13
N GLN A 375 -5.17 10.25 -0.77
CA GLN A 375 -6.50 9.64 -0.63
C GLN A 375 -7.36 10.37 0.42
N VAL A 376 -6.80 10.76 1.56
CA VAL A 376 -7.49 11.56 2.60
C VAL A 376 -7.92 12.91 2.04
N TYR A 377 -7.00 13.66 1.42
CA TYR A 377 -7.32 15.00 0.93
C TYR A 377 -8.30 14.98 -0.26
N TRP A 378 -8.22 13.99 -1.15
CA TRP A 378 -9.20 13.82 -2.23
C TRP A 378 -10.61 13.54 -1.70
N ARG A 379 -10.73 12.66 -0.70
CA ARG A 379 -12.01 12.39 -0.04
C ARG A 379 -12.58 13.63 0.61
N LEU A 380 -11.76 14.37 1.35
CA LEU A 380 -12.19 15.61 2.00
C LEU A 380 -12.55 16.70 0.99
N ALA A 381 -11.85 16.78 -0.14
CA ALA A 381 -12.14 17.72 -1.23
C ALA A 381 -13.32 17.32 -2.12
N GLY A 382 -13.96 16.16 -1.89
CA GLY A 382 -15.11 15.71 -2.67
C GLY A 382 -14.74 15.20 -4.06
N VAL A 383 -13.46 14.86 -4.28
CA VAL A 383 -13.03 14.19 -5.51
C VAL A 383 -13.52 12.76 -5.45
N GLU A 384 -14.57 12.47 -6.21
CA GLU A 384 -15.08 11.11 -6.33
C GLU A 384 -14.18 10.32 -7.26
N THR A 385 -13.67 9.18 -6.80
CA THR A 385 -13.17 8.14 -7.69
C THR A 385 -14.39 7.38 -8.22
N PRO A 386 -14.71 7.45 -9.52
CA PRO A 386 -15.78 6.67 -10.10
C PRO A 386 -15.72 5.19 -9.67
N PRO A 387 -16.87 4.50 -9.47
CA PRO A 387 -16.91 3.08 -9.09
C PRO A 387 -16.13 2.16 -10.04
N ASN A 388 -16.00 2.59 -11.29
CA ASN A 388 -15.34 1.85 -12.38
C ASN A 388 -13.94 2.40 -12.69
N SER A 389 -13.42 3.32 -11.86
CA SER A 389 -12.14 3.96 -12.11
C SER A 389 -11.06 3.48 -11.15
N SER A 390 -9.95 3.11 -11.74
CA SER A 390 -8.65 2.78 -11.15
C SER A 390 -7.87 4.03 -10.68
N LEU A 391 -8.50 5.21 -10.74
CA LEU A 391 -7.86 6.53 -10.82
C LEU A 391 -7.13 7.02 -9.56
N GLY A 392 -7.12 6.23 -8.48
CA GLY A 392 -6.43 6.57 -7.23
C GLY A 392 -5.12 5.81 -7.03
N TYR A 393 -5.23 4.50 -6.78
CA TYR A 393 -4.11 3.64 -6.39
C TYR A 393 -3.46 2.93 -7.57
N ASP A 394 -4.19 2.59 -8.63
CA ASP A 394 -3.59 1.91 -9.80
C ASP A 394 -2.78 2.88 -10.66
N SER A 395 -3.06 4.19 -10.56
CA SER A 395 -2.25 5.26 -11.15
C SER A 395 -1.02 5.63 -10.31
N PHE A 396 -0.92 5.14 -9.08
CA PHE A 396 0.18 5.44 -8.17
C PHE A 396 1.37 4.52 -8.46
N LEU A 397 2.53 5.12 -8.75
CA LEU A 397 3.81 4.43 -8.99
C LEU A 397 3.81 3.45 -10.18
N GLN A 398 3.02 3.69 -11.23
CA GLN A 398 2.92 2.82 -12.42
C GLN A 398 4.25 2.54 -13.16
N LYS A 399 5.26 3.39 -12.99
CA LYS A 399 6.58 3.22 -13.63
C LYS A 399 7.65 2.62 -12.70
N GLN A 400 7.27 2.24 -11.48
CA GLN A 400 8.21 1.73 -10.47
C GLN A 400 8.03 0.22 -10.28
N ASP A 401 9.05 -0.39 -9.65
CA ASP A 401 9.25 -1.82 -9.47
C ASP A 401 8.01 -2.60 -8.97
N VAL A 402 7.90 -3.86 -9.39
CA VAL A 402 6.86 -4.84 -8.99
C VAL A 402 6.80 -4.99 -7.47
N ASP A 403 7.94 -4.79 -6.80
CA ASP A 403 8.07 -4.83 -5.33
C ASP A 403 7.25 -3.76 -4.59
N LEU A 404 6.69 -2.76 -5.29
CA LEU A 404 5.85 -1.69 -4.72
C LEU A 404 4.34 -1.93 -4.90
N SER A 405 3.97 -3.01 -5.59
CA SER A 405 2.58 -3.44 -5.80
C SER A 405 1.75 -3.49 -4.51
N TRP A 406 2.35 -3.98 -3.42
CA TRP A 406 1.70 -4.09 -2.12
C TRP A 406 1.16 -2.76 -1.58
N ILE A 407 1.79 -1.63 -1.93
CA ILE A 407 1.32 -0.30 -1.54
C ILE A 407 -0.04 0.00 -2.20
N ARG A 408 -0.19 -0.36 -3.49
CA ARG A 408 -1.47 -0.21 -4.20
C ARG A 408 -2.54 -1.09 -3.58
N HIS A 409 -2.22 -2.35 -3.28
CA HIS A 409 -3.16 -3.26 -2.59
C HIS A 409 -3.54 -2.75 -1.19
N ALA A 410 -2.60 -2.18 -0.43
CA ALA A 410 -2.87 -1.56 0.86
C ALA A 410 -3.82 -0.36 0.74
N MET A 411 -3.60 0.54 -0.23
CA MET A 411 -4.45 1.71 -0.50
C MET A 411 -5.84 1.32 -1.03
N ARG A 412 -5.94 0.21 -1.77
CA ARG A 412 -7.23 -0.37 -2.21
C ARG A 412 -8.05 -0.83 -1.00
N SER A 413 -7.40 -1.36 0.03
CA SER A 413 -8.09 -1.83 1.25
C SER A 413 -8.83 -0.73 2.02
N THR A 414 -8.31 0.50 1.96
CA THR A 414 -8.89 1.69 2.59
C THR A 414 -9.96 2.36 1.73
N GLY A 415 -9.97 2.08 0.42
CA GLY A 415 -10.87 2.63 -0.62
C GLY A 415 -12.37 2.43 -0.38
N LEU A 416 -12.72 1.38 0.37
CA LEU A 416 -14.08 0.87 0.52
C LEU A 416 -15.04 1.75 1.31
N LEU A 417 -14.52 2.37 2.38
CA LEU A 417 -15.35 3.04 3.37
C LEU A 417 -15.68 4.46 2.86
N ARG A 418 -16.96 4.70 2.57
CA ARG A 418 -17.52 6.05 2.41
C ARG A 418 -18.60 6.20 3.48
N SER A 419 -18.56 7.30 4.21
CA SER A 419 -19.69 7.70 5.04
C SER A 419 -20.71 8.42 4.15
N GLU A 420 -21.88 7.81 3.95
CA GLU A 420 -22.92 8.36 3.06
C GLU A 420 -23.38 9.77 3.49
N ASP A 421 -23.33 10.04 4.80
CA ASP A 421 -23.73 11.34 5.37
C ASP A 421 -22.71 12.46 5.14
N PHE A 422 -21.48 12.13 4.69
CA PHE A 422 -20.46 13.14 4.48
C PHE A 422 -20.62 13.82 3.12
N ARG A 423 -21.08 15.07 3.17
CA ARG A 423 -21.11 15.97 2.02
C ARG A 423 -19.98 16.96 2.13
N THR A 424 -19.08 16.95 1.14
CA THR A 424 -18.07 17.99 1.03
C THR A 424 -18.72 19.32 0.68
N ASP A 425 -18.32 20.38 1.38
CA ASP A 425 -18.71 21.75 1.10
C ASP A 425 -17.51 22.62 0.70
N ALA A 426 -17.76 23.90 0.43
CA ALA A 426 -16.73 24.85 0.05
C ALA A 426 -15.69 25.10 1.16
N ASP A 427 -16.07 24.91 2.43
CA ASP A 427 -15.15 25.08 3.57
C ASP A 427 -14.14 23.94 3.63
N TRP A 428 -14.58 22.70 3.42
CA TRP A 428 -13.68 21.55 3.28
C TRP A 428 -12.71 21.72 2.12
N LEU A 429 -13.19 22.17 0.95
CA LEU A 429 -12.30 22.41 -0.19
C LEU A 429 -11.26 23.50 0.13
N ARG A 430 -11.67 24.62 0.72
CA ARG A 430 -10.76 25.69 1.17
C ARG A 430 -9.74 25.18 2.18
N TRP A 431 -10.18 24.39 3.15
CA TRP A 431 -9.31 23.79 4.16
C TRP A 431 -8.29 22.84 3.53
N VAL A 432 -8.72 21.96 2.63
CA VAL A 432 -7.82 21.05 1.90
C VAL A 432 -6.81 21.83 1.07
N ILE A 433 -7.22 22.86 0.32
CA ILE A 433 -6.29 23.70 -0.44
C ILE A 433 -5.27 24.36 0.49
N ALA A 434 -5.72 24.95 1.60
CA ALA A 434 -4.84 25.64 2.54
C ALA A 434 -3.88 24.69 3.27
N ARG A 435 -4.28 23.45 3.54
CA ARG A 435 -3.49 22.46 4.28
C ARG A 435 -2.59 21.62 3.39
N TRP A 436 -3.13 21.11 2.29
CA TRP A 436 -2.41 20.25 1.36
C TRP A 436 -1.53 21.06 0.41
N VAL A 437 -2.13 21.92 -0.43
CA VAL A 437 -1.36 22.73 -1.41
C VAL A 437 -0.57 23.80 -0.68
N GLY A 438 -1.24 24.50 0.23
CA GLY A 438 -0.65 25.58 1.03
C GLY A 438 -0.54 26.90 0.27
N ARG A 439 0.20 27.82 0.88
CA ARG A 439 0.44 29.16 0.34
C ARG A 439 1.93 29.42 0.25
N ARG A 440 2.36 30.22 -0.72
CA ARG A 440 3.73 30.75 -0.75
C ARG A 440 3.89 31.81 0.35
N ALA A 441 5.11 31.99 0.83
CA ALA A 441 5.42 33.07 1.76
C ALA A 441 5.09 34.43 1.11
N SER A 442 4.45 35.31 1.87
CA SER A 442 4.22 36.71 1.51
C SER A 442 4.65 37.60 2.67
N ALA A 443 4.60 38.92 2.49
CA ALA A 443 4.93 39.88 3.55
C ALA A 443 4.07 39.71 4.82
N THR A 444 2.89 39.10 4.70
CA THR A 444 1.90 38.97 5.77
C THR A 444 1.57 37.54 6.15
N ALA A 445 2.10 36.53 5.43
CA ALA A 445 1.77 35.13 5.66
C ALA A 445 3.00 34.21 5.51
N VAL A 446 3.12 33.29 6.46
CA VAL A 446 4.13 32.22 6.43
C VAL A 446 3.77 31.20 5.36
N ALA A 447 4.77 30.67 4.66
CA ALA A 447 4.56 29.58 3.71
C ALA A 447 3.96 28.36 4.44
N SER A 448 3.00 27.68 3.81
CA SER A 448 2.37 26.48 4.37
C SER A 448 2.24 25.35 3.33
N GLY A 449 1.84 24.17 3.80
CA GLY A 449 1.50 23.02 2.94
C GLY A 449 2.67 22.50 2.11
N GLN A 450 2.33 21.90 0.96
CA GLN A 450 3.29 21.26 0.05
C GLN A 450 4.22 22.28 -0.63
N LEU A 451 3.75 23.51 -0.86
CA LEU A 451 4.57 24.61 -1.38
C LEU A 451 5.71 24.99 -0.41
N ALA A 452 5.41 25.09 0.89
CA ALA A 452 6.43 25.32 1.91
C ALA A 452 7.42 24.16 2.00
N TYR A 453 6.90 22.92 2.04
CA TYR A 453 7.73 21.73 2.14
C TYR A 453 8.77 21.64 1.01
N PHE A 454 8.38 21.86 -0.24
CA PHE A 454 9.32 21.80 -1.37
C PHE A 454 10.30 22.98 -1.39
N SER A 455 9.84 24.19 -1.09
CA SER A 455 10.72 25.37 -1.06
C SER A 455 11.76 25.28 0.07
N GLU A 456 11.36 24.86 1.26
CA GLU A 456 12.26 24.64 2.39
C GLU A 456 13.19 23.43 2.15
N GLY A 457 12.65 22.34 1.59
CA GLY A 457 13.43 21.18 1.21
C GLY A 457 14.53 21.49 0.20
N SER A 458 14.22 22.35 -0.79
CA SER A 458 15.19 22.84 -1.78
C SER A 458 16.30 23.66 -1.11
N ARG A 459 15.94 24.67 -0.30
CA ARG A 459 16.91 25.50 0.43
C ARG A 459 17.84 24.69 1.32
N ARG A 460 17.29 23.76 2.12
CA ARG A 460 18.10 22.91 3.02
C ARG A 460 19.11 22.05 2.25
N ARG A 461 18.75 21.57 1.06
CA ARG A 461 19.66 20.78 0.21
C ARG A 461 20.71 21.65 -0.46
N GLU A 462 20.34 22.84 -0.92
CA GLU A 462 21.27 23.83 -1.46
C GLU A 462 22.32 24.23 -0.41
N ASP A 463 21.90 24.52 0.82
CA ASP A 463 22.80 24.86 1.93
C ASP A 463 23.72 23.69 2.30
N ALA A 464 23.17 22.47 2.34
CA ALA A 464 23.96 21.26 2.60
C ALA A 464 25.00 21.00 1.49
N TYR A 465 24.63 21.21 0.22
CA TYR A 465 25.53 21.10 -0.92
C TYR A 465 26.62 22.17 -0.85
N ARG A 466 26.27 23.45 -0.65
CA ARG A 466 27.24 24.55 -0.50
C ARG A 466 28.24 24.28 0.62
N THR A 467 27.75 23.85 1.78
CA THR A 467 28.61 23.49 2.92
C THR A 467 29.56 22.36 2.56
N THR A 468 29.06 21.33 1.87
CA THR A 468 29.88 20.19 1.41
C THR A 468 30.96 20.64 0.42
N ALA A 469 30.61 21.50 -0.54
CA ALA A 469 31.53 22.03 -1.54
C ALA A 469 32.62 22.92 -0.92
N VAL A 470 32.25 23.82 0.00
CA VAL A 470 33.22 24.67 0.73
C VAL A 470 34.16 23.82 1.57
N LEU A 471 33.65 22.85 2.33
CA LEU A 471 34.49 21.95 3.12
C LEU A 471 35.44 21.12 2.24
N GLY A 472 34.95 20.62 1.11
CA GLY A 472 35.79 19.91 0.13
C GLY A 472 36.89 20.79 -0.44
N GLY A 473 36.57 22.03 -0.83
CA GLY A 473 37.54 23.01 -1.33
C GLY A 473 38.59 23.39 -0.28
N VAL A 474 38.18 23.64 0.96
CA VAL A 474 39.10 23.95 2.08
C VAL A 474 40.01 22.78 2.40
N ALA A 475 39.48 21.55 2.42
CA ALA A 475 40.27 20.35 2.68
C ALA A 475 41.30 20.07 1.58
N LEU A 476 40.91 20.24 0.31
CA LEU A 476 41.82 20.11 -0.84
C LEU A 476 42.90 21.19 -0.82
N ALA A 477 42.51 22.45 -0.61
CA ALA A 477 43.46 23.57 -0.50
C ALA A 477 44.42 23.36 0.67
N GLY A 478 43.93 22.91 1.82
CA GLY A 478 44.76 22.58 2.99
C GLY A 478 45.77 21.47 2.69
N GLY A 479 45.35 20.41 1.99
CA GLY A 479 46.25 19.34 1.55
C GLY A 479 47.33 19.83 0.59
N VAL A 480 46.96 20.65 -0.41
CA VAL A 480 47.89 21.23 -1.39
C VAL A 480 48.87 22.21 -0.71
N LEU A 481 48.38 23.07 0.17
CA LEU A 481 49.22 24.01 0.92
C LEU A 481 50.18 23.27 1.86
N GLY A 482 49.72 22.19 2.51
CA GLY A 482 50.57 21.33 3.32
C GLY A 482 51.68 20.69 2.48
N ALA A 483 51.36 20.17 1.30
CA ALA A 483 52.33 19.60 0.37
C ALA A 483 53.36 20.65 -0.12
N LEU A 484 52.90 21.86 -0.46
CA LEU A 484 53.77 22.98 -0.85
C LEU A 484 54.69 23.41 0.30
N ALA A 485 54.18 23.48 1.53
CA ALA A 485 54.97 23.82 2.71
C ALA A 485 56.07 22.78 2.96
N LEU A 486 55.75 21.48 2.83
CA LEU A 486 56.72 20.41 2.91
C LEU A 486 57.76 20.48 1.78
N LEU A 487 57.35 20.82 0.56
CA LEU A 487 58.26 20.95 -0.58
C LEU A 487 59.26 22.10 -0.41
N VAL A 488 58.79 23.26 0.04
CA VAL A 488 59.61 24.49 0.12
C VAL A 488 60.42 24.57 1.41
N ALA A 489 59.83 24.15 2.54
CA ALA A 489 60.41 24.34 3.87
C ALA A 489 60.69 23.01 4.60
N GLY A 490 60.45 21.85 3.98
CA GLY A 490 60.55 20.52 4.60
C GLY A 490 61.81 20.28 5.41
N GLY A 491 62.97 20.66 4.88
CA GLY A 491 64.28 20.49 5.54
C GLY A 491 64.60 21.50 6.64
N ARG A 492 63.75 22.53 6.84
CA ARG A 492 63.90 23.56 7.89
C ARG A 492 62.82 23.48 8.97
N LEU A 493 61.84 22.61 8.80
CA LEU A 493 60.74 22.44 9.74
C LEU A 493 61.16 21.53 10.90
N ASP A 494 60.65 21.84 12.09
CA ASP A 494 60.79 20.95 13.24
C ASP A 494 60.21 19.56 12.91
N PRO A 495 60.87 18.45 13.30
CA PRO A 495 60.41 17.10 13.01
C PRO A 495 58.95 16.84 13.43
N GLY A 496 58.50 17.43 14.54
CA GLY A 496 57.13 17.31 15.01
C GLY A 496 56.12 18.05 14.13
N LEU A 497 56.51 19.18 13.53
CA LEU A 497 55.68 19.92 12.58
C LEU A 497 55.66 19.25 11.20
N HIS A 498 56.79 18.69 10.78
CA HIS A 498 56.91 17.90 9.54
C HIS A 498 55.93 16.72 9.54
N GLY A 499 55.91 15.92 10.61
CA GLY A 499 54.99 14.78 10.74
C GLY A 499 53.50 15.19 10.77
N LYS A 500 53.16 16.31 11.44
CA LYS A 500 51.78 16.83 11.45
C LYS A 500 51.31 17.27 10.07
N LEU A 501 52.18 17.89 9.27
CA LEU A 501 51.85 18.32 7.91
C LEU A 501 51.66 17.14 6.96
N LEU A 502 52.50 16.09 7.07
CA LEU A 502 52.32 14.84 6.31
C LEU A 502 50.97 14.18 6.64
N LEU A 503 50.65 14.07 7.93
CA LEU A 503 49.37 13.49 8.37
C LEU A 503 48.17 14.32 7.90
N ALA A 504 48.27 15.67 7.97
CA ALA A 504 47.22 16.55 7.46
C ALA A 504 47.04 16.44 5.93
N MET A 505 48.14 16.29 5.18
CA MET A 505 48.14 16.12 3.73
C MET A 505 47.38 14.86 3.29
N GLY A 506 47.47 13.75 4.04
CA GLY A 506 46.71 12.52 3.77
C GLY A 506 45.28 12.55 4.33
N LEU A 507 45.08 13.09 5.53
CA LEU A 507 43.79 13.02 6.24
C LEU A 507 42.74 13.97 5.66
N LEU A 508 43.13 15.19 5.26
CA LEU A 508 42.17 16.19 4.75
C LEU A 508 41.49 15.74 3.43
N PRO A 509 42.22 15.26 2.40
CA PRO A 509 41.59 14.73 1.19
C PRO A 509 40.72 13.49 1.47
N LEU A 510 41.15 12.61 2.38
CA LEU A 510 40.36 11.45 2.78
C LEU A 510 39.00 11.85 3.39
N LEU A 511 39.01 12.79 4.34
CA LEU A 511 37.78 13.29 4.98
C LEU A 511 36.87 13.99 3.96
N ALA A 512 37.44 14.75 3.02
CA ALA A 512 36.70 15.38 1.93
C ALA A 512 36.00 14.33 1.05
N GLY A 513 36.73 13.31 0.61
CA GLY A 513 36.18 12.22 -0.21
C GLY A 513 35.07 11.44 0.50
N ILE A 514 35.21 11.16 1.80
CA ILE A 514 34.17 10.49 2.59
C ILE A 514 32.93 11.38 2.74
N ARG A 515 33.11 12.68 3.00
CA ARG A 515 32.00 13.62 3.13
C ARG A 515 31.24 13.80 1.80
N GLU A 516 31.96 13.78 0.69
CA GLU A 516 31.39 13.83 -0.66
C GLU A 516 30.63 12.55 -1.00
N ALA A 517 31.20 11.38 -0.72
CA ALA A 517 30.52 10.08 -0.88
C ALA A 517 29.25 10.00 -0.03
N PHE A 518 29.29 10.52 1.20
CA PHE A 518 28.13 10.62 2.07
C PHE A 518 27.04 11.55 1.50
N SER A 519 27.43 12.70 0.94
CA SER A 519 26.47 13.64 0.32
C SER A 519 25.84 13.06 -0.94
N TYR A 520 26.65 12.39 -1.79
CA TYR A 520 26.17 11.71 -2.99
C TYR A 520 25.10 10.66 -2.65
N LYS A 521 25.37 9.82 -1.65
CA LYS A 521 24.44 8.76 -1.25
C LYS A 521 23.19 9.28 -0.51
N ASN A 522 23.19 10.52 -0.02
CA ASN A 522 21.97 11.20 0.45
C ASN A 522 21.17 11.88 -0.68
N ALA A 523 21.62 11.77 -1.94
CA ALA A 523 21.02 12.41 -3.11
C ALA A 523 20.96 13.94 -3.01
N ASP A 524 21.88 14.58 -2.28
CA ASP A 524 21.93 16.05 -2.17
C ASP A 524 22.19 16.72 -3.54
N LYS A 525 22.86 16.00 -4.47
CA LYS A 525 23.26 16.51 -5.80
C LYS A 525 22.23 16.30 -6.92
N GLU A 526 21.31 15.34 -6.81
CA GLU A 526 20.51 14.85 -7.96
C GLU A 526 19.39 15.80 -8.43
N LEU A 527 19.03 16.81 -7.63
CA LEU A 527 17.94 17.75 -7.93
C LEU A 527 18.41 19.18 -8.23
N ILE A 528 19.73 19.40 -8.30
CA ILE A 528 20.34 20.71 -8.62
C ILE A 528 20.59 20.85 -10.14
N LYS A 529 20.19 19.86 -10.96
CA LYS A 529 20.30 19.94 -12.42
C LYS A 529 19.24 20.83 -13.06
#